data_AF-U5QGC9-F1
#
_entry.id   AF-U5QGC9-F1
#
_cell.length_a   1.000
_cell.length_b   1.000
_cell.length_c   1.000
_cell.angle_alpha   90.00
_cell.angle_beta   90.00
_cell.angle_gamma   90.00
#
_symmetry.space_group_name_H-M   'P 1'
#
loop_
_entity.id
_entity.type
_entity.pdbx_description
1 polymer ?
#
loop_
_entity_poly.entity_id
_entity_poly.type
_entity_poly.pdbx_seq_one_letter_code
_entity_poly.pdbx_strand_id
1 'polypeptide(L)'
;MPPVRVGRWMGRKEYEAMLSSGTVQESYSGTTHVTFPASPNSFHKPSQTSIYVEFDVPDLAIVKTQEGWAKIIGPNTIQGRNAKRKGQPVPQMPQASSIQLLIP
;
A
#
# COMPACT_ATOMS: atom_id res chain seq x y z
N MET A 1 1.30 2.66 18.35
CA MET A 1 0.10 1.92 17.91
C MET A 1 0.55 0.62 17.27
N PRO A 2 -0.17 -0.49 17.48
CA PRO A 2 0.17 -1.76 16.82
C PRO A 2 0.06 -1.61 15.30
N PRO A 3 0.82 -2.40 14.53
CA PRO A 3 0.64 -2.44 13.09
C PRO A 3 -0.76 -2.97 12.74
N VAL A 4 -1.26 -2.55 11.59
CA VAL A 4 -2.51 -3.02 11.02
C VAL A 4 -2.25 -3.88 9.80
N ARG A 5 -3.05 -4.94 9.67
CA ARG A 5 -3.02 -5.87 8.55
C ARG A 5 -3.80 -5.29 7.38
N VAL A 6 -3.16 -5.20 6.22
CA VAL A 6 -3.80 -4.77 4.97
C VAL A 6 -3.54 -5.76 3.86
N GLY A 7 -4.40 -5.73 2.84
CA GLY A 7 -4.26 -6.56 1.65
C GLY A 7 -4.11 -5.73 0.38
N ARG A 8 -3.44 -6.27 -0.63
CA ARG A 8 -3.34 -5.63 -1.94
C ARG A 8 -3.15 -6.63 -3.06
N TRP A 9 -3.85 -6.38 -4.16
CA TRP A 9 -3.53 -6.98 -5.45
C TRP A 9 -2.36 -6.22 -6.11
N MET A 10 -1.29 -6.94 -6.45
CA MET A 10 -0.08 -6.36 -7.06
C MET A 10 0.55 -7.32 -8.08
N GLY A 11 1.50 -6.84 -8.86
CA GLY A 11 2.29 -7.69 -9.76
C GLY A 11 3.42 -8.42 -9.02
N ARG A 12 3.91 -9.54 -9.58
CA ARG A 12 5.02 -10.29 -8.97
C ARG A 12 6.31 -9.47 -8.80
N LYS A 13 6.66 -8.63 -9.79
CA LYS A 13 7.83 -7.74 -9.68
C LYS A 13 7.71 -6.74 -8.52
N GLU A 14 6.49 -6.25 -8.29
CA GLU A 14 6.21 -5.32 -7.19
C GLU A 14 6.32 -6.03 -5.84
N TYR A 15 5.80 -7.25 -5.74
CA TYR A 15 5.96 -8.08 -4.56
C TYR A 15 7.43 -8.39 -4.24
N GLU A 16 8.23 -8.77 -5.23
CA GLU A 16 9.67 -9.02 -5.06
C GLU A 16 10.42 -7.75 -4.61
N ALA A 17 10.08 -6.59 -5.18
CA ALA A 17 10.62 -5.30 -4.73
C ALA A 17 10.20 -4.96 -3.29
N MET A 18 8.96 -5.28 -2.91
CA MET A 18 8.46 -5.09 -1.54
C MET A 18 9.19 -5.99 -0.55
N LEU A 19 9.43 -7.26 -0.89
CA LEU A 19 10.21 -8.19 -0.07
C LEU A 19 11.66 -7.72 0.11
N SER A 20 12.29 -7.24 -0.97
CA SER A 20 13.69 -6.79 -0.96
C SER A 20 13.88 -5.49 -0.17
N SER A 21 12.96 -4.53 -0.35
CA SER A 21 13.07 -3.21 0.27
C SER A 21 12.47 -3.12 1.68
N GLY A 22 11.57 -4.03 2.05
CA GLY A 22 10.79 -3.94 3.29
C GLY A 22 9.85 -2.73 3.33
N THR A 23 9.55 -2.10 2.18
CA THR A 23 8.71 -0.90 2.09
C THR A 23 7.56 -1.12 1.12
N VAL A 24 6.40 -0.56 1.44
CA VAL A 24 5.25 -0.60 0.53
C VAL A 24 5.63 0.07 -0.78
N GLN A 25 5.40 -0.63 -1.90
CA GLN A 25 5.68 -0.08 -3.21
C GLN A 25 4.65 0.98 -3.59
N GLU A 26 5.13 2.12 -4.06
CA GLU A 26 4.29 3.23 -4.51
C GLU A 26 3.72 2.91 -5.90
N SER A 27 2.39 3.01 -6.05
CA SER A 27 1.76 2.91 -7.37
C SER A 27 2.17 4.08 -8.28
N TYR A 28 1.97 3.94 -9.58
CA TYR A 28 2.21 5.01 -10.57
C TYR A 28 1.52 6.36 -10.24
N SER A 29 0.34 6.33 -9.63
CA SER A 29 -0.41 7.54 -9.22
C SER A 29 0.14 8.21 -7.95
N GLY A 30 1.21 7.66 -7.36
CA GLY A 30 1.72 8.04 -6.05
C GLY A 30 0.91 7.52 -4.86
N THR A 31 -0.25 6.89 -5.12
CA THR A 31 -1.16 6.40 -4.07
C THR A 31 -1.28 4.89 -4.15
N THR A 32 -0.96 4.20 -3.07
CA THR A 32 -1.11 2.75 -2.96
C THR A 32 -2.45 2.41 -2.34
N HIS A 33 -3.29 1.72 -3.10
CA HIS A 33 -4.62 1.29 -2.65
C HIS A 33 -4.51 -0.08 -1.99
N VAL A 34 -5.18 -0.24 -0.85
CA VAL A 34 -5.16 -1.45 -0.04
C VAL A 34 -6.56 -1.78 0.48
N THR A 35 -6.79 -3.04 0.81
CA THR A 35 -7.99 -3.50 1.52
C THR A 35 -7.75 -3.44 3.02
N PHE A 36 -8.70 -2.85 3.74
CA PHE A 36 -8.67 -2.73 5.19
C PHE A 36 -10.10 -2.85 5.75
N PRO A 37 -10.44 -3.94 6.47
CA PRO A 37 -9.59 -5.08 6.84
C PRO A 37 -9.02 -5.84 5.63
N ALA A 38 -7.92 -6.55 5.83
CA ALA A 38 -7.32 -7.37 4.79
C ALA A 38 -8.32 -8.45 4.32
N SER A 39 -8.76 -8.32 3.07
CA SER A 39 -9.62 -9.28 2.41
C SER A 39 -9.39 -9.26 0.89
N PRO A 40 -9.19 -10.42 0.24
CA PRO A 40 -9.07 -10.51 -1.21
C PRO A 40 -10.40 -10.20 -1.92
N ASN A 41 -11.53 -10.42 -1.24
CA ASN A 41 -12.88 -10.25 -1.79
C ASN A 41 -13.32 -8.78 -1.82
N SER A 42 -12.63 -7.90 -1.07
CA SER A 42 -12.92 -6.46 -1.06
C SER A 42 -12.51 -5.75 -2.35
N PHE A 43 -11.71 -6.40 -3.21
CA PHE A 43 -11.26 -5.85 -4.48
C PHE A 43 -11.28 -6.92 -5.58
N HIS A 44 -11.80 -6.58 -6.76
CA HIS A 44 -11.77 -7.50 -7.90
C HIS A 44 -10.34 -7.65 -8.44
N LYS A 45 -9.90 -8.89 -8.68
CA LYS A 45 -8.56 -9.18 -9.22
C LYS A 45 -8.34 -8.35 -10.51
N PRO A 46 -7.41 -7.38 -10.52
CA PRO A 46 -7.33 -6.39 -11.59
C PRO A 46 -6.75 -6.95 -12.89
N SER A 47 -5.95 -8.02 -12.82
CA SER A 47 -5.47 -8.76 -13.98
C SER A 47 -5.26 -10.24 -13.64
N GLN A 48 -5.26 -11.12 -14.64
CA GLN A 48 -4.93 -12.54 -14.46
C GLN A 48 -3.56 -12.76 -13.80
N THR A 49 -2.61 -11.85 -14.04
CA THR A 49 -1.24 -11.88 -13.53
C THR A 49 -1.05 -11.22 -12.15
N SER A 50 -2.12 -10.66 -11.58
CA SER A 50 -2.07 -10.05 -10.25
C SER A 50 -2.11 -11.11 -9.16
N ILE A 51 -1.29 -10.92 -8.15
CA ILE A 51 -1.23 -11.73 -6.93
C ILE A 51 -1.81 -10.95 -5.76
N TYR A 52 -2.43 -11.65 -4.81
CA TYR A 52 -2.92 -11.05 -3.57
C TYR A 52 -1.91 -11.26 -2.46
N VAL A 53 -1.51 -10.15 -1.85
CA VAL A 53 -0.51 -10.11 -0.78
C VAL A 53 -1.08 -9.36 0.39
N GLU A 54 -0.89 -9.91 1.58
CA GLU A 54 -1.17 -9.23 2.83
C GLU A 54 0.11 -8.89 3.57
N PHE A 55 0.10 -7.76 4.27
CA PHE A 55 1.26 -7.26 5.02
C PHE A 55 0.81 -6.29 6.11
N ASP A 56 1.72 -6.06 7.04
CA ASP A 56 1.53 -5.22 8.20
C ASP A 56 2.18 -3.86 7.96
N VAL A 57 1.44 -2.79 8.26
CA VAL A 57 1.92 -1.40 8.19
C VAL A 57 1.54 -0.62 9.45
N PRO A 58 2.20 0.51 9.78
CA PRO A 58 1.75 1.39 10.84
C PRO A 58 0.33 1.91 10.57
N ASP A 59 -0.55 1.89 11.57
CA ASP A 59 -1.94 2.40 11.45
C ASP A 59 -1.99 3.85 10.94
N LEU A 60 -1.04 4.68 11.39
CA LEU A 60 -0.89 6.08 10.96
C LEU A 60 -0.62 6.26 9.45
N ALA A 61 -0.14 5.22 8.75
CA ALA A 61 0.08 5.27 7.32
C ALA A 61 -1.20 5.04 6.49
N ILE A 62 -2.27 4.57 7.14
CA ILE A 62 -3.53 4.20 6.51
C ILE A 62 -4.51 5.36 6.53
N VAL A 63 -4.95 5.77 5.34
CA VAL A 63 -6.06 6.69 5.16
C VAL A 63 -7.28 5.89 4.72
N LYS A 64 -8.23 5.67 5.64
CA LYS A 64 -9.49 4.98 5.35
C LYS A 64 -10.30 5.78 4.34
N THR A 65 -10.91 5.11 3.38
CA THR A 65 -11.74 5.75 2.35
C THR A 65 -13.19 5.32 2.51
N GLN A 66 -13.59 4.28 1.80
CA GLN A 66 -14.90 3.64 1.87
C GLN A 66 -14.79 2.29 2.58
N GLU A 67 -15.91 1.65 2.84
CA GLU A 67 -15.95 0.37 3.56
C GLU A 67 -15.09 -0.70 2.87
N GLY A 68 -14.17 -1.31 3.64
CA GLY A 68 -13.20 -2.31 3.15
C GLY A 68 -12.01 -1.74 2.40
N TRP A 69 -11.92 -0.42 2.22
CA TRP A 69 -10.89 0.24 1.40
C TRP A 69 -10.08 1.24 2.22
N ALA A 70 -8.79 1.28 1.91
CA ALA A 70 -7.93 2.35 2.37
C ALA A 70 -6.83 2.66 1.35
N LYS A 71 -6.09 3.72 1.63
CA LYS A 71 -4.97 4.15 0.80
C LYS A 71 -3.78 4.57 1.64
N ILE A 72 -2.60 4.42 1.05
CA ILE A 72 -1.32 4.92 1.55
C ILE A 72 -0.87 6.01 0.59
N ILE A 73 -0.60 7.20 1.13
CA ILE A 73 -0.21 8.39 0.36
C ILE A 73 1.31 8.42 0.26
N GLY A 74 1.83 8.28 -0.96
CA GLY A 74 3.25 8.35 -1.24
C GLY A 74 3.76 9.77 -1.57
N PRO A 75 5.09 9.91 -1.68
CA PRO A 75 5.74 11.19 -1.92
C PRO A 75 5.41 11.81 -3.29
N ASN A 76 5.04 11.00 -4.29
CA ASN A 76 4.80 11.46 -5.66
C ASN A 76 3.36 11.94 -5.92
N THR A 77 2.48 11.86 -4.92
CA THR A 77 1.13 12.44 -4.99
C THR A 77 1.14 13.96 -5.19
N ILE A 78 0.02 14.55 -5.62
CA ILE A 78 -0.13 16.02 -5.67
C ILE A 78 0.15 16.62 -4.28
N GLN A 79 -0.36 15.98 -3.23
CA GLN A 79 -0.12 16.40 -1.85
C GLN A 79 1.37 16.32 -1.48
N GLY A 80 2.05 15.22 -1.78
CA GLY A 80 3.48 15.05 -1.51
C GLY A 80 4.35 16.05 -2.29
N ARG A 81 4.06 16.27 -3.57
CA ARG A 81 4.73 17.28 -4.40
C ARG A 81 4.52 18.70 -3.88
N ASN A 82 3.31 19.02 -3.42
CA ASN A 82 3.01 20.33 -2.83
C ASN A 82 3.70 20.51 -1.47
N ALA A 83 3.74 19.49 -0.62
CA ALA A 83 4.46 19.52 0.65
C ALA A 83 5.95 19.77 0.43
N LYS A 84 6.56 19.05 -0.53
CA LYS A 84 7.96 19.24 -0.94
C LYS A 84 8.25 20.68 -1.39
N ARG A 85 7.37 21.27 -2.20
CA ARG A 85 7.50 22.66 -2.66
C ARG A 85 7.39 23.69 -1.54
N LYS A 86 6.63 23.39 -0.49
CA LYS A 86 6.40 24.28 0.66
C LYS A 86 7.39 24.05 1.82
N GLY A 87 8.37 23.15 1.67
CA GLY A 87 9.27 22.78 2.76
C GLY A 87 8.57 22.04 3.92
N GLN A 88 7.42 21.43 3.66
CA GLN A 88 6.65 20.68 4.64
C GLN A 88 7.02 19.19 4.61
N PRO A 89 6.72 18.44 5.70
CA PRO A 89 6.93 16.99 5.72
C PRO A 89 6.24 16.30 4.54
N VAL A 90 7.02 15.57 3.74
CA VAL A 90 6.53 14.82 2.58
C VAL A 90 6.10 13.43 3.06
N PRO A 91 4.90 12.95 2.67
CA PRO A 91 4.49 11.57 2.92
C PRO A 91 5.52 10.59 2.35
N GLN A 92 5.83 9.54 3.09
CA GLN A 92 6.73 8.47 2.66
C GLN A 92 5.99 7.15 2.66
N MET A 93 6.44 6.21 1.81
CA MET A 93 5.90 4.86 1.87
C MET A 93 6.32 4.19 3.18
N PRO A 94 5.39 3.57 3.91
CA PRO A 94 5.69 2.94 5.18
C PRO A 94 6.49 1.65 5.00
N GLN A 95 7.13 1.22 6.09
CA GLN A 95 7.66 -0.13 6.20
C GLN A 95 6.52 -1.14 6.10
N ALA A 96 6.78 -2.23 5.37
CA ALA A 96 5.92 -3.39 5.24
C ALA A 96 6.58 -4.56 5.96
N SER A 97 5.84 -5.19 6.86
CA SER A 97 6.31 -6.36 7.62
C SER A 97 5.31 -7.50 7.50
N SER A 98 5.68 -8.71 7.94
CA SER A 98 4.82 -9.90 7.87
C SER A 98 4.23 -10.15 6.47
N ILE A 99 5.01 -9.87 5.42
CA ILE A 99 4.58 -9.92 4.02
C ILE A 99 4.27 -11.37 3.63
N GLN A 100 3.04 -11.63 3.19
CA GLN A 100 2.55 -12.97 2.85
C GLN A 100 1.77 -12.95 1.52
N LEU A 101 2.21 -13.77 0.58
CA LEU A 101 1.44 -14.07 -0.63
C LEU A 101 0.35 -15.08 -0.29
N LEU A 102 -0.92 -14.70 -0.48
CA LEU A 102 -2.06 -15.59 -0.22
C LEU A 102 -2.71 -16.11 -1.50
N ILE A 103 -2.70 -15.34 -2.60
CA ILE A 103 -3.23 -15.79 -3.89
C ILE A 103 -2.20 -15.52 -4.99
N PRO A 104 -1.73 -16.56 -5.72
CA PRO A 104 -0.78 -16.41 -6.82
C PRO A 104 -1.40 -15.98 -8.16
#